data_AF-A0A7S3YL91-F1
#
_entry.id   AF-A0A7S3YL91-F1
#
_cell.length_a   1.000
_cell.length_b   1.000
_cell.length_c   1.000
_cell.angle_alpha   90.00
_cell.angle_beta   90.00
_cell.angle_gamma   90.00
#
_symmetry.space_group_name_H-M   'P 1'
#
loop_
_entity.id
_entity.type
_entity.pdbx_description
1 polymer ?
#
loop_
_entity_poly.entity_id
_entity_poly.type
_entity_poly.pdbx_seq_one_letter_code
_entity_poly.pdbx_strand_id
1 'polypeptide(L)'
;DTSKVNDVDSDGDGVLDCNDKCPFDTSKVNDVDSDGDGVLNCNDKCPGVADTDSDGDGVPDCNDKCPDDSMKVNDVDSDGDGVLDCNDKCPFDTSKVNDVDSDGDGVL
;
A
#
# COMPACT_ATOMS: atom_id res chain seq x y z
N ASP A 1 -12.10 17.18 -41.04
CA ASP A 1 -12.75 15.89 -40.79
C ASP A 1 -12.27 15.39 -39.43
N THR A 2 -13.20 15.22 -38.51
CA THR A 2 -12.97 15.01 -37.07
C THR A 2 -12.42 13.60 -36.82
N SER A 3 -11.16 13.50 -36.39
CA SER A 3 -10.63 12.26 -35.81
C SER A 3 -11.45 11.90 -34.58
N LYS A 4 -12.41 10.98 -34.72
CA LYS A 4 -12.97 10.25 -33.59
C LYS A 4 -11.85 9.36 -33.06
N VAL A 5 -11.35 9.68 -31.86
CA VAL A 5 -10.69 8.68 -31.04
C VAL A 5 -11.76 7.65 -30.74
N ASN A 6 -11.63 6.44 -31.27
CA ASN A 6 -12.46 5.33 -30.83
C ASN A 6 -11.96 4.95 -29.46
N ASP A 7 -12.75 5.26 -28.45
CA ASP A 7 -12.54 4.78 -27.10
C ASP A 7 -12.70 3.27 -27.06
N VAL A 8 -11.87 2.59 -26.27
CA VAL A 8 -11.84 1.12 -26.17
C VAL A 8 -12.45 0.69 -24.83
N ASP A 9 -12.77 -0.58 -24.72
CA ASP A 9 -13.15 -1.26 -23.48
C ASP A 9 -12.07 -2.33 -23.28
N SER A 10 -11.09 -2.00 -22.45
CA SER A 10 -9.81 -2.72 -22.35
C SER A 10 -9.95 -4.03 -21.59
N ASP A 11 -10.88 -4.13 -20.64
CA ASP A 11 -11.12 -5.33 -19.86
C ASP A 11 -12.35 -6.12 -20.31
N GLY A 12 -13.26 -5.51 -21.08
CA GLY A 12 -14.44 -6.16 -21.63
C GLY A 12 -15.60 -6.23 -20.65
N ASP A 13 -15.66 -5.33 -19.68
CA ASP A 13 -16.70 -5.28 -18.64
C ASP A 13 -18.00 -4.57 -19.10
N GLY A 14 -17.94 -3.94 -20.29
CA GLY A 14 -19.05 -3.22 -20.90
C GLY A 14 -19.05 -1.71 -20.64
N VAL A 15 -18.06 -1.18 -19.92
CA VAL A 15 -17.78 0.25 -19.71
C VAL A 15 -16.56 0.62 -20.56
N LEU A 16 -16.67 1.70 -21.34
CA LEU A 16 -15.52 2.16 -22.13
C LEU A 16 -14.47 2.83 -21.21
N ASP A 17 -13.19 2.66 -21.51
CA ASP A 17 -12.03 3.13 -20.74
C ASP A 17 -12.14 4.60 -20.29
N CYS A 18 -12.70 5.50 -21.12
CA CYS A 18 -12.81 6.92 -20.71
C CYS A 18 -13.84 7.16 -19.59
N ASN A 19 -14.76 6.23 -19.39
CA ASN A 19 -15.78 6.26 -18.34
C ASN A 19 -15.56 5.19 -17.26
N ASP A 20 -14.64 4.26 -17.48
CA ASP A 20 -14.29 3.23 -16.54
C ASP A 20 -13.30 3.76 -15.48
N LYS A 21 -13.61 3.50 -14.22
CA LYS A 21 -12.73 3.83 -13.08
C LYS A 21 -11.63 2.79 -12.90
N CYS A 22 -11.82 1.62 -13.50
CA CYS A 22 -11.00 0.44 -13.38
C CYS A 22 -10.77 -0.23 -14.75
N PRO A 23 -10.18 0.46 -15.76
CA PRO A 23 -10.15 0.01 -17.18
C PRO A 23 -9.50 -1.36 -17.47
N PHE A 24 -8.98 -2.02 -16.44
CA PHE A 24 -8.24 -3.27 -16.52
C PHE A 24 -8.76 -4.32 -15.50
N ASP A 25 -9.92 -4.09 -14.86
CA ASP A 25 -10.52 -5.00 -13.87
C ASP A 25 -12.02 -5.22 -14.13
N THR A 26 -12.30 -6.31 -14.84
CA THR A 26 -13.66 -6.74 -15.23
C THR A 26 -14.67 -6.91 -14.09
N SER A 27 -14.20 -7.01 -12.84
CA SER A 27 -15.07 -7.19 -11.68
C SER A 27 -15.60 -5.87 -11.12
N LYS A 28 -15.08 -4.73 -11.59
CA LYS A 28 -15.26 -3.40 -11.00
C LYS A 28 -16.11 -2.45 -11.86
N VAL A 29 -17.01 -2.98 -12.67
CA VAL A 29 -18.03 -2.24 -13.47
C VAL A 29 -18.71 -1.11 -12.68
N ASN A 30 -19.01 -1.37 -11.40
CA ASN A 30 -19.50 -0.36 -10.46
C ASN A 30 -18.51 -0.26 -9.30
N ASP A 31 -17.39 0.42 -9.51
CA ASP A 31 -16.43 0.63 -8.45
C ASP A 31 -17.09 1.31 -7.24
N VAL A 32 -16.70 0.85 -6.06
CA VAL A 32 -17.23 1.32 -4.77
C VAL A 32 -16.08 1.82 -3.93
N ASP A 33 -16.39 2.65 -2.96
CA ASP A 33 -15.51 3.02 -1.86
C ASP A 33 -15.90 2.10 -0.69
N SER A 34 -15.07 1.09 -0.40
CA SER A 34 -15.45 0.04 0.56
C SER A 34 -15.27 0.44 2.02
N ASP A 35 -14.42 1.44 2.29
CA ASP A 35 -14.09 1.90 3.64
C ASP A 35 -14.59 3.31 3.96
N GLY A 36 -15.03 4.05 2.95
CA GLY A 36 -15.65 5.35 3.09
C GLY A 36 -14.64 6.50 3.22
N ASP A 37 -13.41 6.34 2.75
CA ASP A 37 -12.37 7.38 2.79
C ASP A 37 -12.52 8.45 1.69
N GLY A 38 -13.41 8.22 0.72
CA GLY A 38 -13.67 9.10 -0.42
C GLY A 38 -12.89 8.77 -1.69
N VAL A 39 -12.07 7.71 -1.68
CA VAL A 39 -11.35 7.16 -2.83
C VAL A 39 -12.01 5.84 -3.24
N LEU A 40 -12.32 5.68 -4.53
CA LEU A 40 -12.87 4.42 -5.00
C LEU A 40 -11.79 3.34 -5.03
N ASN A 41 -12.16 2.08 -4.75
CA ASN A 41 -11.22 0.99 -4.52
C ASN A 41 -10.18 0.79 -5.64
N CYS A 42 -10.46 1.13 -6.89
CA CYS A 42 -9.48 0.95 -7.97
C CYS A 42 -8.36 1.98 -7.96
N ASN A 43 -8.59 3.13 -7.34
CA ASN A 43 -7.61 4.19 -7.17
C ASN A 43 -7.12 4.29 -5.71
N ASP A 44 -7.78 3.57 -4.82
CA ASP A 44 -7.38 3.41 -3.44
C ASP A 44 -6.28 2.35 -3.34
N LYS A 45 -5.21 2.70 -2.65
CA LYS A 45 -4.11 1.78 -2.40
C LYS A 45 -4.48 0.75 -1.34
N CYS A 46 -5.43 1.08 -0.46
CA CYS A 46 -5.78 0.29 0.72
C CYS A 46 -7.26 0.03 0.86
N PRO A 47 -7.85 -0.60 -0.17
CA PRO A 47 -9.27 -0.86 -0.22
C PRO A 47 -9.74 -1.68 0.98
N GLY A 48 -10.66 -1.09 1.74
CA GLY A 48 -11.30 -1.74 2.89
C GLY A 48 -10.78 -1.28 4.25
N VAL A 49 -9.82 -0.35 4.28
CA VAL A 49 -9.39 0.34 5.50
C VAL A 49 -9.23 1.82 5.17
N ALA A 50 -10.08 2.65 5.76
CA ALA A 50 -9.96 4.09 5.61
C ALA A 50 -8.61 4.51 6.19
N ASP A 51 -7.72 4.93 5.32
CA ASP A 51 -6.31 4.92 5.61
C ASP A 51 -5.85 6.25 6.21
N THR A 52 -4.99 6.16 7.20
CA THR A 52 -4.37 7.31 7.87
C THR A 52 -2.92 7.44 7.46
N ASP A 53 -2.32 8.58 7.75
CA ASP A 53 -0.87 8.80 7.68
C ASP A 53 -0.49 9.19 9.10
N SER A 54 -0.26 8.18 9.93
CA SER A 54 -0.19 8.31 11.39
C SER A 54 1.04 9.10 11.84
N ASP A 55 2.14 8.97 11.11
CA ASP A 55 3.38 9.67 11.38
C ASP A 55 3.57 10.96 10.55
N GLY A 56 2.78 11.14 9.49
CA GLY A 56 2.75 12.34 8.66
C GLY A 56 3.87 12.42 7.62
N ASP A 57 4.40 11.28 7.17
CA ASP A 57 5.50 11.21 6.20
C ASP A 57 5.04 11.27 4.73
N GLY A 58 3.73 11.18 4.50
CA GLY A 58 3.09 11.20 3.19
C GLY A 58 2.91 9.83 2.55
N VAL A 59 3.27 8.75 3.23
CA VAL A 59 2.96 7.36 2.90
C VAL A 59 1.79 6.92 3.78
N PRO A 60 0.65 6.56 3.18
CA PRO A 60 -0.48 6.05 3.95
C PRO A 60 -0.13 4.75 4.71
N ASP A 61 -0.60 4.60 5.95
CA ASP A 61 -0.17 3.59 6.95
C ASP A 61 -0.18 2.16 6.41
N CYS A 62 -1.16 1.82 5.58
CA CYS A 62 -1.26 0.49 4.99
C CYS A 62 -0.14 0.15 3.98
N ASN A 63 0.50 1.17 3.41
CA ASN A 63 1.62 1.08 2.48
C ASN A 63 2.94 1.40 3.18
N ASP A 64 2.87 1.99 4.36
CA ASP A 64 4.03 2.27 5.18
C ASP A 64 4.50 0.99 5.88
N LYS A 65 5.81 0.75 5.82
CA LYS A 65 6.46 -0.33 6.55
C LYS A 65 6.78 0.06 7.99
N CYS A 66 6.74 1.36 8.27
CA CYS A 66 7.13 1.98 9.51
C CYS A 66 6.13 3.08 9.93
N PRO A 67 4.81 2.77 10.06
CA PRO A 67 3.72 3.75 10.24
C PRO A 67 3.78 4.64 11.50
N ASP A 68 4.81 4.47 12.32
CA ASP A 68 5.06 5.23 13.55
C ASP A 68 6.36 6.06 13.47
N ASP A 69 7.11 6.05 12.35
CA ASP A 69 8.39 6.75 12.19
C ASP A 69 8.50 7.51 10.86
N SER A 70 8.17 8.81 10.94
CA SER A 70 8.08 9.67 9.77
C SER A 70 9.39 9.92 9.02
N MET A 71 10.52 9.42 9.52
CA MET A 71 11.81 9.49 8.83
C MET A 71 12.07 8.26 7.95
N LYS A 72 11.22 7.25 8.00
CA LYS A 72 11.43 5.92 7.40
C LYS A 72 10.55 5.62 6.18
N VAL A 73 10.10 6.66 5.46
CA VAL A 73 9.48 6.60 4.11
C VAL A 73 10.13 5.57 3.16
N ASN A 74 11.46 5.47 3.20
CA ASN A 74 12.24 4.47 2.46
C ASN A 74 13.17 3.76 3.44
N ASP A 75 12.59 2.91 4.28
CA ASP A 75 13.38 2.15 5.23
C ASP A 75 14.38 1.21 4.54
N VAL A 76 15.45 0.90 5.26
CA VAL A 76 16.52 0.02 4.81
C VAL A 76 16.61 -1.18 5.73
N ASP A 77 17.24 -2.23 5.25
CA ASP A 77 17.69 -3.38 6.03
C ASP A 77 19.21 -3.23 6.13
N SER A 78 19.67 -2.64 7.23
CA SER A 78 21.05 -2.17 7.41
C SER A 78 22.06 -3.32 7.52
N ASP A 79 21.64 -4.49 7.96
CA ASP A 79 22.51 -5.65 8.14
C ASP A 79 22.28 -6.76 7.09
N GLY A 80 21.16 -6.73 6.38
CA GLY A 80 20.83 -7.63 5.27
C GLY A 80 20.24 -8.95 5.74
N ASP A 81 19.55 -8.96 6.88
CA ASP A 81 18.96 -10.16 7.47
C ASP A 81 17.52 -10.44 6.98
N GLY A 82 16.92 -9.49 6.28
CA GLY A 82 15.59 -9.55 5.69
C GLY A 82 14.49 -8.84 6.50
N VAL A 83 14.81 -8.26 7.66
CA VAL A 83 13.93 -7.39 8.45
C VAL A 83 14.33 -5.93 8.21
N LEU A 84 13.35 -5.05 8.00
CA LEU A 84 13.62 -3.61 7.84
C LEU A 84 13.98 -3.00 9.21
N ASP A 85 14.89 -2.03 9.26
CA ASP A 85 15.43 -1.42 10.48
C ASP A 85 14.34 -0.96 11.47
N CYS A 86 13.18 -0.49 10.99
CA CYS A 86 12.10 -0.04 11.88
C CYS A 86 11.35 -1.20 12.56
N ASN A 87 11.41 -2.39 11.96
CA ASN A 87 10.85 -3.63 12.48
C ASN A 87 11.92 -4.53 13.12
N ASP A 88 13.18 -4.10 13.10
CA ASP A 88 14.33 -4.80 13.64
C ASP A 88 14.77 -4.13 14.96
N LYS A 89 14.81 -4.89 16.05
CA LYS A 89 15.29 -4.38 17.34
C LYS A 89 16.82 -4.44 17.43
N CYS A 90 17.48 -5.20 16.55
CA CYS A 90 18.93 -5.23 16.34
C CYS A 90 19.32 -4.92 14.87
N PRO A 91 19.10 -3.68 14.34
CA PRO A 91 19.31 -3.30 12.93
C PRO A 91 20.72 -3.48 12.35
N PHE A 92 21.67 -3.94 13.15
CA PHE A 92 23.07 -4.10 12.78
C PHE A 92 23.62 -5.50 13.14
N ASP A 93 22.77 -6.47 13.49
CA ASP A 93 23.13 -7.84 13.85
C ASP A 93 22.34 -8.89 13.07
N THR A 94 22.92 -9.31 11.94
CA THR A 94 22.38 -10.32 11.01
C THR A 94 21.94 -11.67 11.61
N SER A 95 22.30 -11.96 12.86
CA SER A 95 21.91 -13.20 13.54
C SER A 95 20.53 -13.12 14.19
N LYS A 96 19.89 -11.95 14.21
CA LYS A 96 18.66 -11.64 14.95
C LYS A 96 17.41 -11.46 14.07
N VAL A 97 17.32 -12.21 12.98
CA VAL A 97 16.20 -12.27 11.99
C VAL A 97 14.76 -12.47 12.51
N ASN A 98 14.55 -12.79 13.79
CA ASN A 98 13.22 -13.01 14.35
C ASN A 98 13.21 -12.48 15.78
N ASP A 99 13.17 -11.15 15.91
CA ASP A 99 13.14 -10.40 17.17
C ASP A 99 11.86 -10.58 18.00
N VAL A 100 11.37 -11.82 18.02
CA VAL A 100 10.46 -12.36 19.01
C VAL A 100 11.24 -12.47 20.31
N ASP A 101 11.14 -11.40 21.09
CA ASP A 101 11.37 -11.43 22.52
C ASP A 101 10.49 -12.55 23.11
N SER A 102 11.10 -13.72 23.27
CA SER A 102 10.40 -14.96 23.58
C SER A 102 9.90 -15.00 25.03
N ASP A 103 10.42 -14.12 25.89
CA ASP A 103 10.04 -14.02 27.30
C ASP A 103 9.40 -12.68 27.68
N GLY A 104 9.36 -11.71 26.78
CA GLY A 104 8.66 -10.44 26.92
C GLY A 104 9.36 -9.45 27.86
N ASP A 105 10.67 -9.61 28.10
CA ASP A 105 11.43 -8.79 29.05
C ASP A 105 12.09 -7.54 28.42
N GLY A 106 11.99 -7.40 27.10
CA GLY A 106 12.56 -6.28 26.34
C GLY A 106 14.05 -6.43 25.99
N VAL A 107 14.65 -7.61 26.17
CA VAL A 107 16.03 -7.94 25.84
C VAL A 107 16.08 -9.13 24.87
N LEU A 108 16.94 -9.06 23.86
CA LEU A 108 17.16 -10.11 22.85
C LEU A 108 18.28 -11.10 23.18
#